data_AF-A0A9Q9IDX9-F1
#
_entry.id   AF-A0A9Q9IDX9-F1
#
_cell.length_a   1.000
_cell.length_b   1.000
_cell.length_c   1.000
_cell.angle_alpha   90.00
_cell.angle_beta   90.00
_cell.angle_gamma   90.00
#
_symmetry.space_group_name_H-M   'P 1'
#
loop_
_entity.id
_entity.type
_entity.pdbx_description
1 polymer ?
#
loop_
_entity_poly.entity_id
_entity_poly.type
_entity_poly.pdbx_seq_one_letter_code
_entity_poly.pdbx_strand_id
1 'polypeptide(L)'
;MTPQEDRARELLAQLYFDEDAARGVLIRIGYPLSALPKFVTAETFWPQVMLTLEARVSDGMIKLLKAAMLGYPGVAALEELHDEVLGASIVARPYRSGPAGPGPQQPAAADGDVPERHDAETGGWRATEDTSGAPAPPPPGVTDDATRAGAGRCPTLGLEGADLPEQFLAVARALLGDDISMLYVAREQCALRIPDPGDRDEEIRHKIQEDMRAYSPGCRVTFQVFPFRPYLYKHLIVHGPDTSAYVLGDVPATSTPEDIAAAIIAETRDAQSGVEGLIRVVVDHDEADASRRLDPFATLHECGVGDGDRLRVAPNAVAGSLSPQVRMAAVVRAAAQLRGYAARRPEFVIDDWDDPDVPCRVTVRITRPGLAPPPDPDGVPQPVATHRVAVHFRPMFPLVAPHIVWESPIFHPNIRAAGQDEFPAGTLQFHPLLVSYHPGVDSAHIARVLTAVAAYRDYDLTEGAAAPNPDAARWAGTEAGQRMIRSIGGRPLTDVVRQGDPRTRSPRLFWIKPLGEVPHGH
;
A
#
# COMPACT_ATOMS: atom_id res chain seq x y z
N MET A 1 31.65 5.28 18.79
CA MET A 1 30.23 5.62 18.98
C MET A 1 30.17 7.03 19.52
N THR A 2 29.21 7.82 19.05
CA THR A 2 28.95 9.15 19.58
C THR A 2 28.17 9.05 20.91
N PRO A 3 28.19 10.09 21.77
CA PRO A 3 27.36 10.11 22.98
C PRO A 3 25.87 9.89 22.69
N GLN A 4 25.39 10.37 21.54
CA GLN A 4 24.01 10.17 21.09
C GLN A 4 23.73 8.69 20.74
N GLU A 5 24.67 8.00 20.09
CA GLU A 5 24.54 6.58 19.77
C GLU A 5 24.51 5.71 21.04
N ASP A 6 25.32 6.05 22.05
CA ASP A 6 25.31 5.36 23.35
C ASP A 6 23.97 5.54 24.08
N ARG A 7 23.45 6.77 24.11
CA ARG A 7 22.15 7.10 24.71
C ARG A 7 20.98 6.42 23.95
N ALA A 8 21.03 6.43 22.63
CA ALA A 8 20.04 5.75 21.77
C ALA A 8 20.03 4.24 22.04
N ARG A 9 21.21 3.62 22.12
CA ARG A 9 21.35 2.19 22.42
C ARG A 9 20.70 1.83 23.76
N GLU A 10 20.99 2.58 24.83
CA GLU A 10 20.44 2.30 26.16
C GLU A 10 18.93 2.43 26.18
N LEU A 11 18.40 3.49 25.57
CA LEU A 11 16.97 3.74 25.47
C LEU A 11 16.25 2.67 24.66
N LEU A 12 16.80 2.28 23.51
CA LEU A 12 16.24 1.22 22.66
C LEU A 12 16.33 -0.14 23.33
N ALA A 13 17.38 -0.42 24.11
CA ALA A 13 17.47 -1.67 24.86
C ALA A 13 16.37 -1.78 25.94
N GLN A 14 15.96 -0.66 26.53
CA GLN A 14 14.86 -0.60 27.49
C GLN A 14 13.48 -0.74 26.82
N LEU A 15 13.28 -0.04 25.70
CA LEU A 15 12.00 -0.02 24.99
C LEU A 15 11.76 -1.28 24.16
N TYR A 16 12.81 -1.88 23.62
CA TYR A 16 12.77 -3.05 22.75
C TYR A 16 13.64 -4.16 23.34
N PHE A 17 13.22 -4.66 24.51
CA PHE A 17 13.97 -5.64 25.29
C PHE A 17 13.83 -7.08 24.76
N ASP A 18 12.80 -7.37 23.95
CA ASP A 18 12.56 -8.67 23.33
C ASP A 18 12.86 -8.69 21.82
N GLU A 19 13.09 -9.90 21.29
CA GLU A 19 13.50 -10.12 19.90
C GLU A 19 12.46 -9.59 18.89
N ASP A 20 11.18 -9.87 19.12
CA ASP A 20 10.12 -9.55 18.17
C ASP A 20 9.95 -8.03 18.04
N ALA A 21 9.95 -7.31 19.16
CA ALA A 21 9.83 -5.86 19.17
C ALA A 21 11.06 -5.19 18.54
N ALA A 22 12.28 -5.65 18.87
CA ALA A 22 13.52 -5.09 18.36
C ALA A 22 13.68 -5.32 16.85
N ARG A 23 13.35 -6.52 16.36
CA ARG A 23 13.35 -6.80 14.91
C ARG A 23 12.24 -6.01 14.20
N GLY A 24 11.07 -5.91 14.82
CA GLY A 24 9.93 -5.19 14.27
C GLY A 24 10.21 -3.72 13.99
N VAL A 25 10.91 -3.02 14.88
CA VAL A 25 11.28 -1.62 14.67
C VAL A 25 12.37 -1.44 13.61
N LEU A 26 13.30 -2.39 13.47
CA LEU A 26 14.32 -2.35 12.42
C LEU A 26 13.74 -2.58 11.03
N ILE A 27 12.85 -3.56 10.89
CA ILE A 27 12.13 -3.80 9.65
C ILE A 27 11.33 -2.56 9.26
N ARG A 28 10.72 -1.87 10.24
CA ARG A 28 9.93 -0.65 10.04
C ARG A 28 10.72 0.48 9.38
N ILE A 29 12.01 0.59 9.66
CA ILE A 29 12.88 1.64 9.10
C ILE A 29 13.61 1.20 7.82
N GLY A 30 13.27 0.03 7.26
CA GLY A 30 13.89 -0.48 6.04
C GLY A 30 15.22 -1.21 6.27
N TYR A 31 15.51 -1.65 7.49
CA TYR A 31 16.72 -2.42 7.76
C TYR A 31 16.64 -3.82 7.10
N PRO A 32 17.64 -4.26 6.31
CA PRO A 32 17.54 -5.51 5.54
C PRO A 32 17.43 -6.77 6.42
N LEU A 33 16.45 -7.63 6.14
CA LEU A 33 16.19 -8.87 6.90
C LEU A 33 17.40 -9.82 6.93
N SER A 34 18.12 -9.93 5.81
CA SER A 34 19.32 -10.78 5.70
C SER A 34 20.51 -10.26 6.51
N ALA A 35 20.47 -9.00 6.93
CA ALA A 35 21.53 -8.35 7.70
C ALA A 35 21.16 -8.18 9.19
N LEU A 36 19.99 -8.68 9.63
CA LEU A 36 19.61 -8.61 11.03
C LEU A 36 20.54 -9.48 11.88
N PRO A 37 21.23 -8.90 12.89
CA PRO A 37 22.02 -9.70 13.81
C PRO A 37 21.12 -10.67 14.59
N LYS A 38 21.71 -11.77 15.08
CA LYS A 38 20.99 -12.70 15.93
C LYS A 38 20.66 -12.02 17.26
N PHE A 39 19.39 -12.00 17.65
CA PHE A 39 19.00 -11.47 18.94
C PHE A 39 19.39 -12.47 20.05
N VAL A 40 20.21 -12.02 21.00
CA VAL A 40 20.57 -12.80 22.18
C VAL A 40 20.06 -12.07 23.42
N THR A 41 20.45 -10.82 23.58
CA THR A 41 19.88 -9.87 24.55
C THR A 41 19.82 -8.48 23.91
N ALA A 42 18.93 -7.62 24.38
CA ALA A 42 18.84 -6.25 23.88
C ALA A 42 20.17 -5.48 24.03
N GLU A 43 20.87 -5.69 25.15
CA GLU A 43 22.18 -5.10 25.47
C GLU A 43 23.27 -5.45 24.46
N THR A 44 23.21 -6.65 23.87
CA THR A 44 24.20 -7.12 22.88
C THR A 44 23.73 -6.90 21.44
N PHE A 45 22.42 -6.84 21.21
CA PHE A 45 21.80 -6.65 19.92
C PHE A 45 21.95 -5.21 19.41
N TRP A 46 21.53 -4.22 20.19
CA TRP A 46 21.52 -2.82 19.78
C TRP A 46 22.91 -2.25 19.41
N PRO A 47 24.02 -2.57 20.10
CA PRO A 47 25.35 -2.18 19.64
C PRO A 47 25.68 -2.65 18.22
N GLN A 48 25.34 -3.90 17.86
CA GLN A 48 25.65 -4.46 16.54
C GLN A 48 24.83 -3.79 15.44
N VAL A 49 23.57 -3.49 15.74
CA VAL A 49 22.68 -2.73 14.86
C VAL A 49 23.23 -1.34 14.62
N MET A 50 23.56 -0.59 15.68
CA MET A 50 24.04 0.80 15.56
C MET A 50 25.31 0.91 14.72
N LEU A 51 26.24 -0.05 14.85
CA LEU A 51 27.47 -0.08 14.04
C LEU A 51 27.23 -0.17 12.53
N THR A 52 26.09 -0.70 12.12
CA THR A 52 25.78 -0.96 10.71
C THR A 52 24.58 -0.15 10.21
N LEU A 53 23.88 0.56 11.11
CA LEU A 53 22.61 1.23 10.84
C LEU A 53 22.71 2.23 9.68
N GLU A 54 23.61 3.21 9.76
CA GLU A 54 23.75 4.25 8.73
C GLU A 54 24.27 3.72 7.39
N ALA A 55 25.00 2.60 7.40
CA ALA A 55 25.46 1.94 6.17
C ALA A 55 24.34 1.15 5.47
N ARG A 56 23.27 0.82 6.18
CA ARG A 56 22.17 -0.02 5.70
C ARG A 56 20.88 0.76 5.46
N VAL A 57 20.68 1.84 6.20
CA VAL A 57 19.50 2.70 6.15
C VAL A 57 19.98 4.14 6.13
N SER A 58 19.62 4.89 5.09
CA SER A 58 19.91 6.32 5.02
C SER A 58 19.21 7.08 6.14
N ASP A 59 19.96 7.91 6.86
CA ASP A 59 19.51 8.63 8.06
C ASP A 59 18.91 7.64 9.09
N GLY A 60 19.60 6.52 9.26
CA GLY A 60 19.09 5.34 9.95
C GLY A 60 18.77 5.61 11.42
N MET A 61 19.61 6.39 12.11
CA MET A 61 19.38 6.80 13.50
C MET A 61 18.13 7.67 13.62
N ILE A 62 17.94 8.65 12.74
CA ILE A 62 16.78 9.55 12.75
C ILE A 62 15.51 8.73 12.51
N LYS A 63 15.52 7.84 11.52
CA LYS A 63 14.39 6.95 11.23
C LYS A 63 14.09 6.01 12.39
N LEU A 64 15.13 5.48 13.05
CA LEU A 64 14.99 4.59 14.20
C LEU A 64 14.35 5.30 15.40
N LEU A 65 14.79 6.51 15.72
CA LEU A 65 14.23 7.31 16.80
C LEU A 65 12.78 7.73 16.52
N LYS A 66 12.46 8.17 15.29
CA LYS A 66 11.07 8.44 14.88
C LYS A 66 10.18 7.21 14.99
N ALA A 67 10.67 6.06 14.53
CA ALA A 67 9.97 4.79 14.62
C ALA A 67 9.72 4.36 16.08
N ALA A 68 10.64 4.71 16.99
CA ALA A 68 10.52 4.48 18.41
C ALA A 68 9.51 5.42 19.08
N MET A 69 9.53 6.72 18.76
CA MET A 69 8.54 7.70 19.23
C MET A 69 7.11 7.30 18.85
N LEU A 70 6.92 6.76 17.64
CA LEU A 70 5.62 6.25 17.20
C LEU A 70 5.17 5.00 17.99
N GLY A 71 6.12 4.14 18.38
CA GLY A 71 5.83 2.93 19.16
C GLY A 71 5.58 3.22 20.65
N TYR A 72 6.20 4.28 21.17
CA TYR A 72 6.18 4.66 22.57
C TYR A 72 5.94 6.17 22.72
N PRO A 73 4.72 6.66 22.43
CA PRO A 73 4.40 8.08 22.50
C PRO A 73 4.53 8.60 23.93
N GLY A 74 5.05 9.83 24.09
CA GLY A 74 5.20 10.51 25.38
C GLY A 74 6.46 10.15 26.17
N VAL A 75 7.39 9.38 25.60
CA VAL A 75 8.71 9.16 26.20
C VAL A 75 9.60 10.37 25.91
N ALA A 76 9.63 11.35 26.83
CA ALA A 76 10.38 12.60 26.66
C ALA A 76 11.86 12.41 26.29
N ALA A 77 12.49 11.34 26.79
CA ALA A 77 13.88 11.01 26.47
C ALA A 77 14.09 10.60 24.99
N LEU A 78 13.07 10.07 24.31
CA LEU A 78 13.12 9.80 22.86
C LEU A 78 13.06 11.09 22.04
N GLU A 79 12.18 12.01 22.45
CA GLU A 79 11.98 13.30 21.78
C GLU A 79 13.23 14.18 21.89
N GLU A 80 13.77 14.32 23.11
CA GLU A 80 15.01 15.07 23.36
C GLU A 80 16.18 14.53 22.53
N LEU A 81 16.33 13.19 22.48
CA LEU A 81 17.41 12.56 21.73
C LEU A 81 17.22 12.69 20.21
N HIS A 82 15.98 12.61 19.73
CA HIS A 82 15.67 12.84 18.32
C HIS A 82 16.06 14.26 17.90
N ASP A 83 15.69 15.26 18.69
CA ASP A 83 15.99 16.66 18.40
C ASP A 83 17.50 16.95 18.46
N GLU A 84 18.22 16.33 19.40
CA GLU A 84 19.68 16.40 19.49
C GLU A 84 20.35 15.82 18.24
N VAL A 85 19.93 14.62 17.81
CA VAL A 85 20.48 13.95 16.61
C VAL A 85 20.14 14.72 15.34
N LEU A 86 18.93 15.27 15.24
CA LEU A 86 18.51 16.08 14.10
C LEU A 86 19.35 17.36 14.01
N GLY A 87 19.54 18.06 15.14
CA GLY A 87 20.40 19.24 15.22
C GLY A 87 21.86 18.95 14.85
N ALA A 88 22.43 17.85 15.34
CA ALA A 88 23.79 17.45 15.01
C ALA A 88 23.99 17.08 13.53
N SER A 89 22.98 16.45 12.90
CA SER A 89 23.03 16.06 11.48
C SER A 89 23.04 17.28 10.55
N ILE A 90 22.34 18.36 10.94
CA ILE A 90 22.32 19.64 10.21
C ILE A 90 23.70 20.32 10.25
N VAL A 91 24.39 20.28 11.39
CA VAL A 91 25.71 20.93 11.57
C VAL A 91 26.85 20.15 10.90
N ALA A 92 26.73 18.82 10.77
CA ALA A 92 27.82 17.95 10.31
C ALA A 92 27.99 17.85 8.77
N ARG A 93 27.24 18.62 7.96
CA ARG A 93 27.42 18.67 6.49
C ARG A 93 28.17 19.93 6.04
N PRO A 94 29.50 20.03 6.19
CA PRO A 94 30.26 21.02 5.45
C PRO A 94 30.32 20.63 3.97
N TYR A 95 30.11 21.63 3.12
CA TYR A 95 30.19 21.59 1.67
C TYR A 95 31.50 20.91 1.21
N ARG A 96 31.44 19.69 0.68
CA ARG A 96 32.58 19.10 -0.07
C ARG A 96 32.63 19.75 -1.43
N SER A 97 33.51 20.72 -1.61
CA SER A 97 34.00 21.15 -2.92
C SER A 97 34.71 19.96 -3.59
N GLY A 98 34.10 19.41 -4.63
CA GLY A 98 34.72 18.37 -5.45
C GLY A 98 35.93 18.91 -6.23
N PRO A 99 36.99 18.11 -6.46
CA PRO A 99 38.14 18.53 -7.24
C PRO A 99 37.77 18.65 -8.73
N ALA A 100 38.26 19.72 -9.35
CA ALA A 100 38.12 19.98 -10.78
C ALA A 100 38.78 18.86 -11.60
N GLY A 101 37.99 18.14 -12.40
CA GLY A 101 38.48 17.16 -13.36
C GLY A 101 39.17 17.83 -14.57
N PRO A 102 40.22 17.22 -15.13
CA PRO A 102 40.94 17.76 -16.28
C PRO A 102 40.19 17.51 -17.60
N GLY A 103 40.36 18.42 -18.55
CA GLY A 103 39.68 18.44 -19.85
C GLY A 103 40.06 17.32 -20.84
N PRO A 104 39.32 17.22 -21.96
CA PRO A 104 39.37 16.06 -22.85
C PRO A 104 40.58 16.10 -23.79
N GLN A 105 41.31 14.98 -23.88
CA GLN A 105 42.27 14.71 -24.95
C GLN A 105 41.67 13.75 -25.99
N GLN A 106 41.95 14.08 -27.25
CA GLN A 106 41.51 13.48 -28.50
C GLN A 106 42.38 12.23 -28.84
N PRO A 107 41.85 11.19 -29.50
CA PRO A 107 42.62 9.98 -29.77
C PRO A 107 43.36 10.03 -31.11
N ALA A 108 44.58 9.49 -31.13
CA ALA A 108 45.34 9.16 -32.33
C ALA A 108 45.52 7.65 -32.44
N ALA A 109 45.52 7.18 -33.68
CA ALA A 109 45.57 5.78 -34.12
C ALA A 109 46.94 5.10 -33.92
N ALA A 110 46.93 3.77 -33.82
CA ALA A 110 47.53 2.85 -34.81
C ALA A 110 47.85 1.45 -34.22
N ASP A 111 47.50 0.43 -35.01
CA ASP A 111 48.17 -0.85 -35.32
C ASP A 111 48.80 -1.76 -34.25
N GLY A 112 48.49 -3.07 -34.39
CA GLY A 112 49.32 -4.15 -33.88
C GLY A 112 48.64 -5.53 -33.86
N ASP A 113 49.15 -6.46 -34.67
CA ASP A 113 48.70 -7.82 -34.97
C ASP A 113 48.54 -8.84 -33.80
N VAL A 114 47.45 -9.63 -33.89
CA VAL A 114 47.24 -11.12 -33.85
C VAL A 114 48.49 -12.00 -33.53
N PRO A 115 48.43 -13.13 -32.76
CA PRO A 115 47.47 -14.23 -32.98
C PRO A 115 46.97 -15.14 -31.82
N GLU A 116 45.82 -15.77 -32.13
CA GLU A 116 45.31 -17.12 -31.83
C GLU A 116 45.52 -17.75 -30.44
N ARG A 117 44.38 -18.14 -29.81
CA ARG A 117 44.14 -19.55 -29.45
C ARG A 117 42.65 -19.84 -29.21
N HIS A 118 42.23 -20.94 -29.81
CA HIS A 118 40.92 -21.59 -29.76
C HIS A 118 40.51 -22.13 -28.38
N ASP A 119 39.22 -21.96 -28.10
CA ASP A 119 38.24 -22.87 -27.49
C ASP A 119 38.55 -23.61 -26.18
N ALA A 120 37.73 -23.33 -25.15
CA ALA A 120 36.92 -24.34 -24.46
C ALA A 120 35.88 -23.68 -23.51
N GLU A 121 34.61 -23.84 -23.88
CA GLU A 121 33.43 -24.12 -23.05
C GLU A 121 33.44 -23.77 -21.55
N THR A 122 32.54 -22.86 -21.15
CA THR A 122 31.59 -23.09 -20.03
C THR A 122 30.54 -21.97 -20.02
N GLY A 123 29.29 -22.32 -20.34
CA GLY A 123 28.15 -21.41 -20.35
C GLY A 123 27.76 -21.00 -18.93
N GLY A 124 28.11 -19.76 -18.55
CA GLY A 124 27.58 -19.07 -17.39
C GLY A 124 26.75 -17.88 -17.83
N TRP A 125 25.46 -17.89 -17.52
CA TRP A 125 24.56 -16.75 -17.70
C TRP A 125 25.05 -15.58 -16.85
N ARG A 126 25.64 -14.56 -17.49
CA ARG A 126 25.88 -13.24 -16.89
C ARG A 126 24.65 -12.37 -17.13
N ALA A 127 24.04 -11.91 -16.03
CA ALA A 127 23.13 -10.78 -16.04
C ALA A 127 23.93 -9.52 -16.41
N THR A 128 23.51 -8.82 -17.46
CA THR A 128 23.95 -7.47 -17.77
C THR A 128 23.20 -6.50 -16.86
N GLU A 129 23.93 -5.88 -15.93
CA GLU A 129 23.54 -4.63 -15.30
C GLU A 129 23.57 -3.53 -16.37
N ASP A 130 22.41 -3.03 -16.76
CA ASP A 130 22.29 -1.78 -17.51
C ASP A 130 21.52 -0.79 -16.63
N THR A 131 22.28 0.13 -16.02
CA THR A 131 21.78 1.23 -15.19
C THR A 131 22.05 2.53 -15.92
N SER A 132 21.11 2.95 -16.77
CA SER A 132 21.04 4.34 -17.25
C SER A 132 19.62 4.74 -17.69
N GLY A 133 18.66 4.65 -16.77
CA GLY A 133 17.36 5.30 -16.95
C GLY A 133 17.45 6.78 -16.59
N ALA A 134 17.57 7.66 -17.58
CA ALA A 134 17.31 9.09 -17.40
C ALA A 134 15.84 9.30 -16.98
N PRO A 135 15.51 10.30 -16.14
CA PRO A 135 14.13 10.57 -15.75
C PRO A 135 13.28 10.88 -16.98
N ALA A 136 12.06 10.32 -17.01
CA ALA A 136 11.11 10.53 -18.08
C ALA A 136 10.81 12.03 -18.24
N PRO A 137 10.71 12.55 -19.48
CA PRO A 137 10.34 13.94 -19.72
C PRO A 137 8.90 14.20 -19.22
N PRO A 138 8.60 15.42 -18.75
CA PRO A 138 7.27 15.76 -18.28
C PRO A 138 6.23 15.65 -19.42
N PRO A 139 4.97 15.29 -19.11
CA PRO A 139 3.93 15.07 -20.11
C PRO A 139 3.55 16.35 -20.87
N PRO A 140 3.07 16.24 -22.13
CA PRO A 140 2.69 17.38 -22.94
C PRO A 140 1.40 18.01 -22.38
N GLY A 141 1.46 19.31 -22.05
CA GLY A 141 0.32 20.07 -21.53
C GLY A 141 0.63 20.99 -20.35
N VAL A 142 1.89 21.02 -19.89
CA VAL A 142 2.41 22.10 -19.03
C VAL A 142 2.63 23.32 -19.92
N THR A 143 2.01 24.45 -19.59
CA THR A 143 2.23 25.73 -20.28
C THR A 143 3.73 26.02 -20.38
N ASP A 144 4.21 26.25 -21.60
CA ASP A 144 5.61 26.33 -22.05
C ASP A 144 6.54 27.32 -21.33
N ASP A 145 6.06 28.05 -20.31
CA ASP A 145 6.89 28.94 -19.48
C ASP A 145 7.55 28.23 -18.28
N ALA A 146 7.12 27.02 -17.90
CA ALA A 146 7.64 26.33 -16.71
C ALA A 146 8.94 25.54 -16.93
N THR A 147 9.31 25.22 -18.17
CA THR A 147 10.43 24.31 -18.50
C THR A 147 11.75 25.01 -18.79
N ARG A 148 11.81 26.35 -18.77
CA ARG A 148 13.06 27.11 -19.01
C ARG A 148 13.72 27.71 -17.76
N ALA A 149 13.15 27.54 -16.57
CA ALA A 149 13.73 28.05 -15.33
C ALA A 149 14.27 26.91 -14.44
N GLY A 150 15.44 26.37 -14.81
CA GLY A 150 16.44 25.76 -13.92
C GLY A 150 16.04 24.52 -13.10
N ALA A 151 16.76 23.42 -13.33
CA ALA A 151 16.91 22.31 -12.37
C ALA A 151 17.64 22.80 -11.11
N GLY A 152 16.96 23.61 -10.30
CA GLY A 152 17.48 24.26 -9.11
C GLY A 152 16.53 24.10 -7.94
N ARG A 153 17.11 24.08 -6.73
CA ARG A 153 16.37 24.07 -5.47
C ARG A 153 15.25 25.12 -5.49
N CYS A 154 14.07 24.74 -5.00
CA CYS A 154 12.89 25.59 -4.95
C CYS A 154 12.46 25.81 -3.48
N PRO A 155 13.00 26.84 -2.81
CA PRO A 155 12.51 27.27 -1.50
C PRO A 155 11.03 27.66 -1.62
N THR A 156 10.20 26.98 -0.85
CA THR A 156 8.75 27.01 -1.01
C THR A 156 8.10 27.30 0.34
N LEU A 157 7.20 28.27 0.36
CA LEU A 157 6.24 28.46 1.45
C LEU A 157 4.91 27.82 1.07
N GLY A 158 4.37 26.97 1.94
CA GLY A 158 3.02 26.43 1.83
C GLY A 158 2.06 27.12 2.79
N LEU A 159 0.84 27.35 2.35
CA LEU A 159 -0.30 27.69 3.21
C LEU A 159 -1.27 26.52 3.16
N GLU A 160 -1.73 26.05 4.31
CA GLU A 160 -2.67 24.94 4.46
C GLU A 160 -3.83 25.36 5.38
N GLY A 161 -5.03 24.83 5.13
CA GLY A 161 -6.24 25.11 5.91
C GLY A 161 -6.90 26.46 5.58
N ALA A 162 -6.60 27.08 4.43
CA ALA A 162 -7.22 28.35 4.02
C ALA A 162 -7.21 28.57 2.50
N ASP A 163 -8.34 29.03 1.95
CA ASP A 163 -8.51 29.46 0.55
C ASP A 163 -8.16 30.96 0.37
N LEU A 164 -6.93 31.35 0.75
CA LEU A 164 -6.51 32.77 0.76
C LEU A 164 -5.21 33.04 -0.04
N PRO A 165 -5.14 32.64 -1.33
CA PRO A 165 -3.90 32.72 -2.11
C PRO A 165 -3.40 34.16 -2.32
N GLU A 166 -4.31 35.12 -2.53
CA GLU A 166 -3.94 36.52 -2.76
C GLU A 166 -3.42 37.20 -1.49
N GLN A 167 -4.06 36.92 -0.35
CA GLN A 167 -3.61 37.44 0.95
C GLN A 167 -2.26 36.81 1.33
N PHE A 168 -2.08 35.52 1.09
CA PHE A 168 -0.81 34.83 1.35
C PHE A 168 0.32 35.41 0.52
N LEU A 169 0.09 35.64 -0.78
CA LEU A 169 1.05 36.28 -1.66
C LEU A 169 1.37 37.71 -1.20
N ALA A 170 0.35 38.49 -0.81
CA ALA A 170 0.54 39.86 -0.34
C ALA A 170 1.36 39.94 0.96
N VAL A 171 1.06 39.06 1.94
CA VAL A 171 1.81 38.97 3.21
C VAL A 171 3.25 38.56 2.95
N ALA A 172 3.48 37.54 2.12
CA ALA A 172 4.83 37.12 1.77
C ALA A 172 5.62 38.24 1.08
N ARG A 173 5.00 38.97 0.13
CA ARG A 173 5.65 40.08 -0.58
C ARG A 173 5.97 41.26 0.32
N ALA A 174 5.10 41.57 1.26
CA ALA A 174 5.35 42.63 2.24
C ALA A 174 6.60 42.33 3.09
N LEU A 175 6.91 41.06 3.33
CA LEU A 175 8.06 40.65 4.14
C LEU A 175 9.34 40.40 3.32
N LEU A 176 9.24 39.76 2.16
CA LEU A 176 10.40 39.26 1.39
C LEU A 176 10.63 40.01 0.06
N GLY A 177 9.74 40.93 -0.32
CA GLY A 177 9.80 41.69 -1.56
C GLY A 177 9.05 41.05 -2.74
N ASP A 178 9.17 41.68 -3.92
CA ASP A 178 8.34 41.33 -5.08
C ASP A 178 8.78 40.07 -5.84
N ASP A 179 9.94 39.49 -5.51
CA ASP A 179 10.50 38.29 -6.17
C ASP A 179 9.83 36.96 -5.73
N ILE A 180 8.55 37.04 -5.37
CA ILE A 180 7.72 35.92 -4.92
C ILE A 180 6.68 35.63 -5.99
N SER A 181 6.56 34.36 -6.34
CA SER A 181 5.61 33.89 -7.34
C SER A 181 4.76 32.74 -6.83
N MET A 182 3.50 32.71 -7.25
CA MET A 182 2.59 31.60 -6.99
C MET A 182 3.04 30.37 -7.76
N LEU A 183 3.17 29.23 -7.07
CA LEU A 183 3.47 27.94 -7.67
C LEU A 183 2.19 27.23 -8.07
N TYR A 184 1.28 27.08 -7.12
CA TYR A 184 -0.03 26.50 -7.34
C TYR A 184 -1.06 27.01 -6.33
N VAL A 185 -2.34 26.87 -6.69
CA VAL A 185 -3.50 27.08 -5.82
C VAL A 185 -4.38 25.85 -5.94
N ALA A 186 -4.65 25.21 -4.82
CA ALA A 186 -5.59 24.12 -4.65
C ALA A 186 -6.60 24.51 -3.54
N ARG A 187 -7.56 23.63 -3.29
CA ARG A 187 -8.55 23.87 -2.23
C ARG A 187 -7.90 23.75 -0.85
N GLU A 188 -8.06 24.79 -0.05
CA GLU A 188 -7.49 24.98 1.28
C GLU A 188 -5.95 24.87 1.33
N GLN A 189 -5.28 24.95 0.17
CA GLN A 189 -3.82 24.84 0.08
C GLN A 189 -3.25 25.63 -1.08
N CYS A 190 -2.20 26.40 -0.86
CA CYS A 190 -1.44 27.04 -1.94
C CYS A 190 0.04 27.12 -1.61
N ALA A 191 0.87 27.30 -2.63
CA ALA A 191 2.32 27.35 -2.47
C ALA A 191 2.93 28.53 -3.23
N LEU A 192 3.93 29.14 -2.60
CA LEU A 192 4.71 30.25 -3.13
C LEU A 192 6.16 29.84 -3.26
N ARG A 193 6.80 30.23 -4.37
CA ARG A 193 8.25 30.22 -4.48
C ARG A 193 8.79 31.49 -3.85
N ILE A 194 9.74 31.34 -2.94
CA ILE A 194 10.45 32.46 -2.32
C ILE A 194 11.95 32.41 -2.64
N PRO A 195 12.67 33.55 -2.50
CA PRO A 195 14.12 33.53 -2.40
C PRO A 195 14.59 32.64 -1.25
N ASP A 196 15.79 32.08 -1.34
CA ASP A 196 16.36 31.24 -0.26
C ASP A 196 16.51 32.07 1.03
N PRO A 197 15.78 31.73 2.10
CA PRO A 197 15.83 32.49 3.35
C PRO A 197 17.11 32.26 4.16
N GLY A 198 17.93 31.25 3.81
CA GLY A 198 19.07 30.84 4.62
C GLY A 198 18.64 30.48 6.05
N ASP A 199 19.39 30.95 7.05
CA ASP A 199 19.14 30.67 8.48
C ASP A 199 17.92 31.42 9.07
N ARG A 200 17.17 32.18 8.25
CA ARG A 200 16.01 32.97 8.68
C ARG A 200 14.67 32.32 8.34
N ASP A 201 14.67 31.07 7.90
CA ASP A 201 13.48 30.36 7.48
C ASP A 201 12.42 30.27 8.58
N GLU A 202 12.81 29.93 9.82
CA GLU A 202 11.89 29.87 10.95
C GLU A 202 11.28 31.23 11.31
N GLU A 203 12.10 32.28 11.33
CA GLU A 203 11.68 33.66 11.61
C GLU A 203 10.64 34.12 10.57
N ILE A 204 10.93 33.89 9.29
CA ILE A 204 10.08 34.26 8.17
C ILE A 204 8.76 33.49 8.23
N ARG A 205 8.83 32.16 8.41
CA ARG A 205 7.65 31.29 8.53
C ARG A 205 6.76 31.73 9.69
N HIS A 206 7.33 32.00 10.86
CA HIS A 206 6.58 32.41 12.05
C HIS A 206 5.86 33.74 11.83
N LYS A 207 6.55 34.73 11.26
CA LYS A 207 5.96 36.05 11.00
C LYS A 207 4.82 35.98 9.99
N ILE A 208 5.00 35.24 8.89
CA ILE A 208 3.94 35.02 7.91
C ILE A 208 2.76 34.24 8.53
N GLN A 209 3.04 33.24 9.38
CA GLN A 209 2.02 32.51 10.12
C GLN A 209 1.19 33.41 11.05
N GLU A 210 1.81 34.34 11.78
CA GLU A 210 1.11 35.32 12.64
C GLU A 210 0.22 36.25 11.83
N ASP A 211 0.73 36.80 10.72
CA ASP A 211 -0.04 37.69 9.85
C ASP A 211 -1.20 36.94 9.19
N MET A 212 -1.00 35.69 8.76
CA MET A 212 -2.05 34.87 8.15
C MET A 212 -3.14 34.44 9.14
N ARG A 213 -2.81 34.27 10.43
CA ARG A 213 -3.79 33.99 11.49
C ARG A 213 -4.83 35.09 11.68
N ALA A 214 -4.50 36.33 11.31
CA ALA A 214 -5.47 37.43 11.31
C ALA A 214 -6.60 37.23 10.28
N TYR A 215 -6.34 36.47 9.21
CA TYR A 215 -7.31 36.15 8.17
C TYR A 215 -7.98 34.79 8.38
N SER A 216 -7.21 33.78 8.77
CA SER A 216 -7.71 32.44 9.10
C SER A 216 -6.99 31.89 10.33
N PRO A 217 -7.61 31.88 11.52
CA PRO A 217 -6.97 31.43 12.75
C PRO A 217 -6.45 29.98 12.70
N GLY A 218 -7.09 29.13 11.87
CA GLY A 218 -6.74 27.72 11.73
C GLY A 218 -5.74 27.38 10.61
N CYS A 219 -5.20 28.39 9.91
CA CYS A 219 -4.26 28.13 8.83
C CYS A 219 -2.86 27.76 9.35
N ARG A 220 -2.12 27.00 8.55
CA ARG A 220 -0.74 26.60 8.81
C ARG A 220 0.17 27.06 7.69
N VAL A 221 1.31 27.64 8.05
CA VAL A 221 2.37 28.04 7.11
C VAL A 221 3.56 27.10 7.27
N THR A 222 3.97 26.47 6.17
CA THR A 222 5.11 25.55 6.09
C THR A 222 6.21 26.14 5.24
N PHE A 223 7.45 25.74 5.50
CA PHE A 223 8.61 26.07 4.65
C PHE A 223 9.37 24.79 4.33
N GLN A 224 9.70 24.60 3.05
CA GLN A 224 10.52 23.47 2.61
C GLN A 224 11.26 23.80 1.32
N VAL A 225 12.44 23.23 1.13
CA VAL A 225 13.23 23.38 -0.10
C VAL A 225 13.13 22.10 -0.91
N PHE A 226 12.49 22.17 -2.09
CA PHE A 226 12.32 21.01 -2.96
C PHE A 226 13.39 20.96 -4.05
N PRO A 227 13.85 19.76 -4.48
CA PRO A 227 14.76 19.63 -5.61
C PRO A 227 14.10 19.82 -6.98
N PHE A 228 12.78 20.07 -6.99
CA PHE A 228 11.94 20.34 -8.16
C PHE A 228 11.06 21.55 -7.89
N ARG A 229 10.45 22.13 -8.94
CA ARG A 229 9.42 23.17 -8.80
C ARG A 229 8.09 22.50 -8.44
N PRO A 230 7.48 22.74 -7.26
CA PRO A 230 6.18 22.17 -6.90
C PRO A 230 5.08 22.46 -7.93
N TYR A 231 4.20 21.49 -8.15
CA TYR A 231 3.06 21.54 -9.08
C TYR A 231 1.89 20.69 -8.55
N LEU A 232 0.76 20.71 -9.24
CA LEU A 232 -0.41 19.87 -8.95
C LEU A 232 -0.55 18.77 -10.01
N TYR A 233 -0.86 17.56 -9.57
CA TYR A 233 -1.46 16.53 -10.41
C TYR A 233 -2.93 16.89 -10.63
N LYS A 234 -3.36 16.92 -11.89
CA LYS A 234 -4.75 17.19 -12.26
C LYS A 234 -5.66 16.05 -11.85
N HIS A 235 -5.16 14.82 -11.96
CA HIS A 235 -5.91 13.63 -11.61
C HIS A 235 -4.98 12.49 -11.22
N LEU A 236 -5.23 11.86 -10.07
CA LEU A 236 -4.66 10.57 -9.68
C LEU A 236 -5.80 9.57 -9.49
N ILE A 237 -5.61 8.34 -9.94
CA ILE A 237 -6.58 7.26 -9.73
C ILE A 237 -6.09 6.43 -8.56
N VAL A 238 -6.81 6.47 -7.44
CA VAL A 238 -6.40 5.78 -6.22
C VAL A 238 -7.40 4.70 -5.88
N HIS A 239 -6.94 3.46 -5.77
CA HIS A 239 -7.74 2.33 -5.32
C HIS A 239 -7.61 2.20 -3.79
N GLY A 240 -8.72 2.34 -3.08
CA GLY A 240 -8.74 2.21 -1.62
C GLY A 240 -8.54 0.76 -1.15
N PRO A 241 -8.43 0.56 0.19
CA PRO A 241 -8.29 -0.77 0.78
C PRO A 241 -9.44 -1.73 0.43
N ASP A 242 -10.61 -1.18 0.11
CA ASP A 242 -11.82 -1.87 -0.32
C ASP A 242 -11.93 -2.02 -1.85
N THR A 243 -10.86 -1.71 -2.59
CA THR A 243 -10.76 -1.65 -4.06
C THR A 243 -11.61 -0.58 -4.74
N SER A 244 -12.33 0.26 -3.97
CA SER A 244 -13.07 1.39 -4.51
C SER A 244 -12.11 2.34 -5.23
N ALA A 245 -12.46 2.73 -6.46
CA ALA A 245 -11.67 3.69 -7.22
C ALA A 245 -12.09 5.12 -6.85
N TYR A 246 -11.11 5.91 -6.42
CA TYR A 246 -11.20 7.33 -6.13
C TYR A 246 -10.43 8.11 -7.18
N VAL A 247 -10.97 9.22 -7.65
CA VAL A 247 -10.24 10.17 -8.49
C VAL A 247 -9.92 11.37 -7.63
N LEU A 248 -8.63 11.57 -7.36
CA LEU A 248 -8.12 12.69 -6.59
C LEU A 248 -7.69 13.78 -7.56
N GLY A 249 -8.31 14.95 -7.47
CA GLY A 249 -7.96 16.13 -8.26
C GLY A 249 -7.10 17.12 -7.48
N ASP A 250 -6.29 17.89 -8.20
CA ASP A 250 -5.46 18.97 -7.67
C ASP A 250 -4.55 18.53 -6.50
N VAL A 251 -3.90 17.38 -6.65
CA VAL A 251 -3.02 16.80 -5.63
C VAL A 251 -1.62 17.41 -5.73
N PRO A 252 -1.06 18.02 -4.67
CA PRO A 252 0.31 18.52 -4.71
C PRO A 252 1.34 17.42 -4.99
N ALA A 253 2.29 17.71 -5.87
CA ALA A 253 3.44 16.84 -6.12
C ALA A 253 4.35 16.69 -4.88
N THR A 254 4.21 17.59 -3.92
CA THR A 254 4.87 17.61 -2.62
C THR A 254 4.15 16.77 -1.57
N SER A 255 2.92 16.30 -1.82
CA SER A 255 2.25 15.35 -0.94
C SER A 255 3.04 14.04 -0.86
N THR A 256 2.86 13.30 0.22
CA THR A 256 3.46 12.00 0.43
C THR A 256 2.46 10.87 0.16
N PRO A 257 2.91 9.63 -0.10
CA PRO A 257 2.01 8.49 -0.15
C PRO A 257 1.25 8.27 1.16
N GLU A 258 1.81 8.67 2.32
CA GLU A 258 1.10 8.63 3.60
C GLU A 258 -0.10 9.59 3.64
N ASP A 259 0.04 10.80 3.09
CA ASP A 259 -1.07 11.75 2.97
C ASP A 259 -2.22 11.18 2.11
N ILE A 260 -1.87 10.52 1.00
CA ILE A 260 -2.84 9.85 0.12
C ILE A 260 -3.56 8.73 0.88
N ALA A 261 -2.80 7.88 1.58
CA ALA A 261 -3.35 6.82 2.39
C ALA A 261 -4.31 7.35 3.47
N ALA A 262 -3.91 8.40 4.19
CA ALA A 262 -4.72 9.00 5.24
C ALA A 262 -6.04 9.58 4.68
N ALA A 263 -5.98 10.29 3.55
CA ALA A 263 -7.16 10.84 2.88
C ALA A 263 -8.15 9.75 2.46
N ILE A 264 -7.64 8.66 1.86
CA ILE A 264 -8.47 7.53 1.42
C ILE A 264 -9.06 6.75 2.60
N ILE A 265 -8.29 6.54 3.67
CA ILE A 265 -8.80 5.90 4.89
C ILE A 265 -9.90 6.73 5.52
N ALA A 266 -9.74 8.05 5.61
CA ALA A 266 -10.75 8.95 6.18
C ALA A 266 -12.09 8.79 5.43
N GLU A 267 -12.06 8.84 4.10
CA GLU A 267 -13.24 8.63 3.26
C GLU A 267 -13.83 7.21 3.39
N THR A 268 -12.97 6.20 3.53
CA THR A 268 -13.41 4.81 3.71
C THR A 268 -14.06 4.60 5.09
N ARG A 269 -13.56 5.25 6.15
CA ARG A 269 -14.09 5.16 7.52
C ARG A 269 -15.39 5.93 7.69
N ASP A 270 -15.52 7.11 7.09
CA ASP A 270 -16.78 7.85 7.10
C ASP A 270 -17.90 7.07 6.39
N ALA A 271 -17.55 6.20 5.42
CA ALA A 271 -18.46 5.25 4.80
C ALA A 271 -18.71 3.96 5.63
N GLN A 272 -17.85 3.64 6.60
CA GLN A 272 -17.88 2.42 7.42
C GLN A 272 -17.83 2.77 8.92
N SER A 273 -18.93 3.29 9.45
CA SER A 273 -19.10 3.51 10.90
C SER A 273 -18.96 2.20 11.68
N GLY A 274 -17.83 1.99 12.37
CA GLY A 274 -17.68 0.93 13.38
C GLY A 274 -16.31 0.23 13.53
N VAL A 275 -15.25 0.61 12.80
CA VAL A 275 -13.92 0.00 12.95
C VAL A 275 -12.94 0.97 13.59
N GLU A 276 -12.91 1.02 14.93
CA GLU A 276 -11.82 1.64 15.68
C GLU A 276 -10.61 0.70 15.68
N GLY A 277 -9.59 1.09 14.91
CA GLY A 277 -8.31 0.42 14.82
C GLY A 277 -7.44 1.07 13.75
N LEU A 278 -6.20 1.40 14.11
CA LEU A 278 -5.21 1.96 13.20
C LEU A 278 -4.77 0.84 12.22
N ILE A 279 -5.53 0.63 11.14
CA ILE A 279 -5.07 -0.23 10.05
C ILE A 279 -3.91 0.53 9.40
N ARG A 280 -2.69 0.07 9.67
CA ARG A 280 -1.50 0.57 8.97
C ARG A 280 -1.71 0.22 7.50
N VAL A 281 -1.67 1.21 6.62
CA VAL A 281 -1.76 1.01 5.18
C VAL A 281 -0.45 1.40 4.53
N VAL A 282 -0.30 0.98 3.29
CA VAL A 282 0.85 1.21 2.44
C VAL A 282 0.33 1.52 1.04
N VAL A 283 1.07 2.35 0.31
CA VAL A 283 0.68 2.75 -1.04
C VAL A 283 1.60 2.10 -2.05
N ASP A 284 1.02 1.42 -3.03
CA ASP A 284 1.70 0.89 -4.20
C ASP A 284 1.40 1.78 -5.42
N HIS A 285 2.37 1.89 -6.31
CA HIS A 285 2.20 2.39 -7.67
C HIS A 285 1.90 1.21 -8.59
N ASP A 286 0.72 1.21 -9.21
CA ASP A 286 0.30 0.14 -10.12
C ASP A 286 0.78 0.46 -11.54
N GLU A 287 1.83 -0.23 -11.96
CA GLU A 287 2.34 -0.22 -13.34
C GLU A 287 1.72 -1.40 -14.13
N ALA A 288 1.79 -1.37 -15.46
CA ALA A 288 1.06 -2.30 -16.33
C ALA A 288 1.32 -3.80 -16.02
N ASP A 289 2.54 -4.13 -15.59
CA ASP A 289 2.98 -5.52 -15.35
C ASP A 289 3.40 -5.79 -13.89
N ALA A 290 3.48 -4.77 -13.03
CA ALA A 290 3.93 -4.90 -11.66
C ALA A 290 3.44 -3.76 -10.75
N SER A 291 3.29 -4.04 -9.46
CA SER A 291 3.03 -3.02 -8.43
C SER A 291 4.32 -2.73 -7.67
N ARG A 292 4.69 -1.45 -7.53
CA ARG A 292 5.88 -1.02 -6.77
C ARG A 292 5.47 -0.27 -5.51
N ARG A 293 5.97 -0.71 -4.35
CA ARG A 293 5.78 -0.01 -3.08
C ARG A 293 6.42 1.38 -3.12
N LEU A 294 5.65 2.41 -2.77
CA LEU A 294 6.17 3.77 -2.62
C LEU A 294 6.77 3.98 -1.22
N ASP A 295 7.80 4.82 -1.13
CA ASP A 295 8.34 5.26 0.16
C ASP A 295 7.30 6.19 0.82
N PRO A 296 6.74 5.84 1.99
CA PRO A 296 5.67 6.61 2.61
C PRO A 296 6.07 8.04 2.97
N PHE A 297 7.36 8.35 3.09
CA PHE A 297 7.84 9.65 3.53
C PHE A 297 8.44 10.52 2.42
N ALA A 298 8.66 9.96 1.22
CA ALA A 298 9.11 10.71 0.07
C ALA A 298 7.93 11.46 -0.57
N THR A 299 8.20 12.54 -1.28
CA THR A 299 7.16 13.22 -2.07
C THR A 299 6.69 12.33 -3.23
N LEU A 300 5.46 12.53 -3.72
CA LEU A 300 4.94 11.81 -4.88
C LEU A 300 5.82 12.03 -6.12
N HIS A 301 6.39 13.22 -6.27
CA HIS A 301 7.37 13.51 -7.32
C HIS A 301 8.62 12.63 -7.20
N GLU A 302 9.22 12.54 -6.02
CA GLU A 302 10.42 11.71 -5.76
C GLU A 302 10.11 10.21 -5.88
N CYS A 303 8.86 9.82 -5.61
CA CYS A 303 8.36 8.48 -5.86
C CYS A 303 8.19 8.15 -7.35
N GLY A 304 8.36 9.13 -8.26
CA GLY A 304 8.21 8.97 -9.70
C GLY A 304 6.75 8.87 -10.16
N VAL A 305 5.80 9.38 -9.37
CA VAL A 305 4.37 9.39 -9.75
C VAL A 305 4.11 10.48 -10.78
N GLY A 306 3.39 10.13 -11.85
CA GLY A 306 2.92 10.99 -12.92
C GLY A 306 1.44 11.35 -12.80
N ASP A 307 1.01 12.32 -13.62
CA ASP A 307 -0.41 12.69 -13.73
C ASP A 307 -1.18 11.58 -14.45
N GLY A 308 -2.33 11.18 -13.90
CA GLY A 308 -3.15 10.08 -14.40
C GLY A 308 -2.74 8.69 -13.90
N ASP A 309 -1.66 8.59 -13.13
CA ASP A 309 -1.16 7.31 -12.61
C ASP A 309 -2.12 6.65 -11.62
N ARG A 310 -1.94 5.34 -11.48
CA ARG A 310 -2.75 4.48 -10.61
C ARG A 310 -1.99 4.16 -9.35
N LEU A 311 -2.59 4.49 -8.21
CA LEU A 311 -2.07 4.16 -6.89
C LEU A 311 -3.02 3.19 -6.20
N ARG A 312 -2.48 2.33 -5.35
CA ARG A 312 -3.25 1.38 -4.56
C ARG A 312 -2.91 1.50 -3.09
N VAL A 313 -3.90 1.82 -2.27
CA VAL A 313 -3.80 1.83 -0.82
C VAL A 313 -4.22 0.46 -0.31
N ALA A 314 -3.28 -0.28 0.28
CA ALA A 314 -3.52 -1.60 0.84
C ALA A 314 -3.17 -1.64 2.33
N PRO A 315 -3.82 -2.49 3.14
CA PRO A 315 -3.35 -2.78 4.49
C PRO A 315 -1.90 -3.27 4.45
N ASN A 316 -1.06 -2.77 5.35
CA ASN A 316 0.32 -3.20 5.50
C ASN A 316 0.34 -4.62 6.06
N ALA A 317 0.39 -5.60 5.15
CA ALA A 317 0.64 -6.99 5.49
C ALA A 317 2.15 -7.16 5.74
N VAL A 318 2.62 -6.80 6.94
CA VAL A 318 3.94 -7.25 7.38
C VAL A 318 3.86 -8.75 7.62
N ALA A 319 4.64 -9.53 6.87
CA ALA A 319 4.81 -10.94 7.14
C ALA A 319 5.35 -11.12 8.58
N GLY A 320 4.53 -11.64 9.50
CA GLY A 320 5.03 -12.18 10.77
C GLY A 320 4.26 -11.85 12.06
N SER A 321 3.46 -10.79 12.17
CA SER A 321 2.76 -10.53 13.45
C SER A 321 1.46 -9.76 13.30
N LEU A 322 0.38 -10.48 12.99
CA LEU A 322 -0.93 -10.04 13.44
C LEU A 322 -0.97 -10.20 14.97
N SER A 323 -1.22 -9.12 15.71
CA SER A 323 -1.42 -9.20 17.17
C SER A 323 -2.42 -10.33 17.49
N PRO A 324 -2.09 -11.25 18.42
CA PRO A 324 -3.00 -12.33 18.81
C PRO A 324 -4.37 -11.80 19.23
N GLN A 325 -4.43 -10.64 19.87
CA GLN A 325 -5.66 -9.98 20.28
C GLN A 325 -6.49 -9.52 19.07
N VAL A 326 -5.85 -8.89 18.08
CA VAL A 326 -6.52 -8.46 16.83
C VAL A 326 -7.05 -9.66 16.06
N ARG A 327 -6.25 -10.73 15.96
CA ARG A 327 -6.69 -11.99 15.35
C ARG A 327 -7.90 -12.57 16.09
N MET A 328 -7.82 -12.65 17.41
CA MET A 328 -8.88 -13.23 18.22
C MET A 328 -10.20 -12.46 18.05
N ALA A 329 -10.14 -11.12 18.17
CA ALA A 329 -11.29 -10.27 17.96
C ALA A 329 -11.91 -10.44 16.56
N ALA A 330 -11.07 -10.59 15.53
CA ALA A 330 -11.54 -10.84 14.17
C ALA A 330 -12.22 -12.21 14.02
N VAL A 331 -11.64 -13.27 14.60
CA VAL A 331 -12.21 -14.62 14.56
C VAL A 331 -13.56 -14.68 15.27
N VAL A 332 -13.65 -14.12 16.48
CA VAL A 332 -14.90 -14.06 17.26
C VAL A 332 -15.97 -13.29 16.48
N ARG A 333 -15.61 -12.14 15.89
CA ARG A 333 -16.51 -11.34 15.05
C ARG A 333 -16.98 -12.13 13.82
N ALA A 334 -16.06 -12.81 13.12
CA ALA A 334 -16.39 -13.62 11.95
C ALA A 334 -17.35 -14.75 12.30
N ALA A 335 -17.13 -15.44 13.41
CA ALA A 335 -18.02 -16.50 13.91
C ALA A 335 -19.42 -15.95 14.21
N ALA A 336 -19.52 -14.80 14.89
CA ALA A 336 -20.80 -14.14 15.17
C ALA A 336 -21.54 -13.73 13.87
N GLN A 337 -20.83 -13.21 12.88
CA GLN A 337 -21.39 -12.85 11.58
C GLN A 337 -21.91 -14.08 10.82
N LEU A 338 -21.17 -15.19 10.81
CA LEU A 338 -21.61 -16.45 10.21
C LEU A 338 -22.86 -17.02 10.89
N ARG A 339 -22.90 -17.02 12.23
CA ARG A 339 -24.10 -17.41 13.00
C ARG A 339 -25.29 -16.53 12.65
N GLY A 340 -25.09 -15.22 12.58
CA GLY A 340 -26.12 -14.27 12.19
C GLY A 340 -26.65 -14.52 10.79
N TYR A 341 -25.79 -14.85 9.84
CA TYR A 341 -26.20 -15.21 8.47
C TYR A 341 -26.99 -16.52 8.46
N ALA A 342 -26.49 -17.57 9.11
CA ALA A 342 -27.14 -18.88 9.19
C ALA A 342 -28.54 -18.81 9.83
N ALA A 343 -28.70 -18.01 10.90
CA ALA A 343 -29.99 -17.81 11.56
C ALA A 343 -31.05 -17.16 10.64
N ARG A 344 -30.63 -16.40 9.63
CA ARG A 344 -31.52 -15.71 8.68
C ARG A 344 -31.70 -16.45 7.36
N ARG A 345 -30.91 -17.49 7.10
CA ARG A 345 -30.84 -18.16 5.80
C ARG A 345 -30.89 -19.68 5.99
N PRO A 346 -32.07 -20.31 5.88
CA PRO A 346 -32.21 -21.75 6.12
C PRO A 346 -31.39 -22.62 5.15
N GLU A 347 -31.00 -22.07 3.99
CA GLU A 347 -30.12 -22.74 3.04
C GLU A 347 -28.65 -22.80 3.49
N PHE A 348 -28.24 -22.06 4.53
CA PHE A 348 -26.86 -22.02 5.03
C PHE A 348 -26.85 -22.42 6.50
N VAL A 349 -26.46 -23.65 6.78
CA VAL A 349 -26.44 -24.20 8.14
C VAL A 349 -25.01 -24.43 8.57
N ILE A 350 -24.69 -24.07 9.82
CA ILE A 350 -23.40 -24.41 10.40
C ILE A 350 -23.54 -25.79 11.03
N ASP A 351 -22.82 -26.78 10.49
CA ASP A 351 -22.89 -28.17 10.94
C ASP A 351 -21.89 -28.44 12.08
N ASP A 352 -20.72 -27.80 12.07
CA ASP A 352 -19.64 -28.06 13.03
C ASP A 352 -18.70 -26.86 13.24
N TRP A 353 -18.05 -26.82 14.40
CA TRP A 353 -16.99 -25.88 14.78
C TRP A 353 -15.85 -26.66 15.43
N ASP A 354 -14.60 -26.30 15.15
CA ASP A 354 -13.48 -26.87 15.89
C ASP A 354 -13.41 -26.37 17.33
N ASP A 355 -13.80 -25.11 17.56
CA ASP A 355 -13.97 -24.50 18.87
C ASP A 355 -15.23 -23.60 18.88
N PRO A 356 -16.13 -23.71 19.88
CA PRO A 356 -17.37 -22.94 19.92
C PRO A 356 -17.17 -21.45 20.19
N ASP A 357 -16.05 -21.04 20.80
CA ASP A 357 -15.81 -19.66 21.21
C ASP A 357 -14.84 -18.96 20.26
N VAL A 358 -13.78 -19.65 19.84
CA VAL A 358 -12.67 -19.09 19.05
C VAL A 358 -12.30 -19.97 17.84
N PRO A 359 -13.24 -20.24 16.94
CA PRO A 359 -13.07 -21.24 15.90
C PRO A 359 -11.95 -20.88 14.92
N CYS A 360 -11.05 -21.82 14.66
CA CYS A 360 -10.11 -21.71 13.54
C CYS A 360 -10.66 -22.40 12.28
N ARG A 361 -11.73 -23.19 12.43
CA ARG A 361 -12.44 -23.87 11.33
C ARG A 361 -13.94 -23.92 11.61
N VAL A 362 -14.72 -23.57 10.60
CA VAL A 362 -16.18 -23.70 10.59
C VAL A 362 -16.57 -24.59 9.44
N THR A 363 -17.35 -25.64 9.71
CA THR A 363 -17.95 -26.44 8.65
C THR A 363 -19.41 -26.08 8.49
N VAL A 364 -19.76 -25.72 7.26
CA VAL A 364 -21.11 -25.29 6.89
C VAL A 364 -21.67 -26.20 5.80
N ARG A 365 -22.98 -26.37 5.82
CA ARG A 365 -23.75 -27.04 4.80
C ARG A 365 -24.64 -26.05 4.08
N ILE A 366 -24.53 -26.06 2.77
CA ILE A 366 -25.28 -25.20 1.87
C ILE A 366 -26.29 -26.06 1.13
N THR A 367 -27.58 -25.81 1.34
CA THR A 367 -28.69 -26.51 0.70
C THR A 367 -29.13 -25.74 -0.54
N ARG A 368 -28.27 -25.75 -1.55
CA ARG A 368 -28.52 -25.16 -2.88
C ARG A 368 -28.11 -26.17 -3.94
N PRO A 369 -28.89 -26.31 -5.03
CA PRO A 369 -28.49 -27.14 -6.16
C PRO A 369 -27.19 -26.64 -6.79
N GLY A 370 -26.21 -27.53 -6.91
CA GLY A 370 -24.95 -27.32 -7.62
C GLY A 370 -24.63 -28.54 -8.49
N LEU A 371 -23.36 -28.70 -8.86
CA LEU A 371 -22.90 -29.78 -9.73
C LEU A 371 -21.72 -30.52 -9.10
N ALA A 372 -21.75 -31.85 -9.11
CA ALA A 372 -20.60 -32.71 -8.87
C ALA A 372 -19.88 -33.05 -10.17
N PRO A 373 -18.58 -33.44 -10.09
CA PRO A 373 -17.84 -33.92 -11.26
C PRO A 373 -18.56 -35.10 -11.92
N PRO A 374 -18.41 -35.25 -13.24
CA PRO A 374 -18.95 -36.41 -13.92
C PRO A 374 -18.27 -37.70 -13.41
N PRO A 375 -18.97 -38.85 -13.39
CA PRO A 375 -18.37 -40.13 -12.99
C PRO A 375 -17.30 -40.60 -13.99
N ASP A 376 -17.44 -40.22 -15.25
CA ASP A 376 -16.49 -40.48 -16.34
C ASP A 376 -15.84 -39.16 -16.80
N PRO A 377 -14.56 -39.16 -17.23
CA PRO A 377 -13.84 -37.94 -17.64
C PRO A 377 -14.54 -37.11 -18.73
N ASP A 378 -15.25 -37.77 -19.65
CA ASP A 378 -16.00 -37.14 -20.74
C ASP A 378 -17.53 -37.07 -20.47
N GLY A 379 -17.93 -37.35 -19.23
CA GLY A 379 -19.33 -37.43 -18.82
C GLY A 379 -19.98 -36.06 -18.55
N VAL A 380 -21.27 -36.10 -18.21
CA VAL A 380 -22.03 -34.90 -17.83
C VAL A 380 -21.98 -34.69 -16.31
N PRO A 381 -21.71 -33.48 -15.81
CA PRO A 381 -21.76 -33.17 -14.38
C PRO A 381 -23.13 -33.50 -13.78
N GLN A 382 -23.13 -34.05 -12.55
CA GLN A 382 -24.35 -34.50 -11.90
C GLN A 382 -24.90 -33.45 -10.94
N PRO A 383 -26.22 -33.20 -10.89
CA PRO A 383 -26.80 -32.33 -9.87
C PRO A 383 -26.49 -32.81 -8.45
N VAL A 384 -26.14 -31.88 -7.57
CA VAL A 384 -25.99 -32.12 -6.13
C VAL A 384 -26.88 -31.15 -5.39
N ALA A 385 -27.65 -31.64 -4.41
CA ALA A 385 -28.59 -30.81 -3.66
C ALA A 385 -27.97 -30.05 -2.48
N THR A 386 -26.83 -30.54 -1.97
CA THR A 386 -26.21 -30.04 -0.75
C THR A 386 -24.69 -30.05 -0.86
N HIS A 387 -24.05 -28.98 -0.40
CA HIS A 387 -22.60 -28.87 -0.34
C HIS A 387 -22.12 -28.77 1.09
N ARG A 388 -21.00 -29.42 1.40
CA ARG A 388 -20.28 -29.28 2.68
C ARG A 388 -19.02 -28.47 2.43
N VAL A 389 -18.83 -27.39 3.18
CA VAL A 389 -17.76 -26.41 2.97
C VAL A 389 -17.08 -26.11 4.30
N ALA A 390 -15.76 -26.18 4.34
CA ALA A 390 -14.95 -25.75 5.47
C ALA A 390 -14.38 -24.34 5.22
N VAL A 391 -14.54 -23.46 6.21
CA VAL A 391 -13.97 -22.11 6.25
C VAL A 391 -12.89 -22.09 7.31
N HIS A 392 -11.65 -21.85 6.92
CA HIS A 392 -10.48 -21.86 7.81
C HIS A 392 -9.94 -20.45 8.05
N PHE A 393 -9.98 -20.00 9.31
CA PHE A 393 -9.38 -18.74 9.75
C PHE A 393 -7.90 -18.93 10.09
N ARG A 394 -7.06 -18.92 9.05
CA ARG A 394 -5.61 -19.15 9.13
C ARG A 394 -4.92 -18.10 10.03
N PRO A 395 -3.65 -18.31 10.44
CA PRO A 395 -2.93 -17.38 11.34
C PRO A 395 -2.90 -15.91 10.88
N MET A 396 -2.96 -15.66 9.57
CA MET A 396 -2.97 -14.30 9.01
C MET A 396 -4.37 -13.69 8.88
N PHE A 397 -5.45 -14.38 9.27
CA PHE A 397 -6.79 -13.79 9.26
C PHE A 397 -6.92 -12.71 10.36
N PRO A 398 -7.43 -11.50 10.06
CA PRO A 398 -8.19 -11.12 8.87
C PRO A 398 -7.38 -10.40 7.79
N LEU A 399 -6.05 -10.32 7.89
CA LEU A 399 -5.20 -9.70 6.86
C LEU A 399 -5.29 -10.43 5.52
N VAL A 400 -5.39 -11.76 5.59
CA VAL A 400 -5.62 -12.64 4.44
C VAL A 400 -7.01 -13.26 4.54
N ALA A 401 -7.63 -13.49 3.39
CA ALA A 401 -8.93 -14.15 3.28
C ALA A 401 -8.93 -15.49 4.02
N PRO A 402 -10.07 -15.93 4.56
CA PRO A 402 -10.19 -17.28 5.07
C PRO A 402 -9.95 -18.28 3.93
N HIS A 403 -9.28 -19.38 4.26
CA HIS A 403 -9.04 -20.47 3.32
C HIS A 403 -10.31 -21.33 3.25
N ILE A 404 -10.88 -21.49 2.06
CA ILE A 404 -12.19 -22.12 1.86
C ILE A 404 -12.02 -23.40 1.05
N VAL A 405 -12.57 -24.50 1.56
CA VAL A 405 -12.47 -25.82 0.95
C VAL A 405 -13.85 -26.46 0.86
N TRP A 406 -14.26 -26.87 -0.34
CA TRP A 406 -15.41 -27.75 -0.54
C TRP A 406 -15.00 -29.18 -0.19
N GLU A 407 -15.67 -29.74 0.82
CA GLU A 407 -15.47 -31.12 1.27
C GLU A 407 -16.39 -32.10 0.50
N SER A 408 -17.53 -31.61 0.03
CA SER A 408 -18.39 -32.36 -0.90
C SER A 408 -17.87 -32.23 -2.35
N PRO A 409 -18.02 -33.27 -3.21
CA PRO A 409 -17.68 -33.17 -4.61
C PRO A 409 -18.37 -31.96 -5.29
N ILE A 410 -17.58 -31.16 -6.00
CA ILE A 410 -18.08 -30.00 -6.74
C ILE A 410 -17.33 -29.85 -8.07
N PHE A 411 -18.08 -29.54 -9.12
CA PHE A 411 -17.58 -29.26 -10.45
C PHE A 411 -17.85 -27.79 -10.73
N HIS A 412 -16.85 -26.93 -10.51
CA HIS A 412 -17.00 -25.47 -10.61
C HIS A 412 -15.72 -24.81 -11.13
N PRO A 413 -15.78 -23.83 -12.05
CA PRO A 413 -14.59 -23.22 -12.65
C PRO A 413 -13.59 -22.66 -11.64
N ASN A 414 -14.08 -22.00 -10.58
CA ASN A 414 -13.26 -21.36 -9.55
C ASN A 414 -12.86 -22.29 -8.39
N ILE A 415 -13.15 -23.60 -8.47
CA ILE A 415 -12.82 -24.54 -7.39
C ILE A 415 -11.88 -25.61 -7.92
N ARG A 416 -10.73 -25.77 -7.26
CA ARG A 416 -9.65 -26.64 -7.70
C ARG A 416 -10.09 -28.09 -7.87
N ALA A 417 -9.78 -28.67 -9.04
CA ALA A 417 -10.02 -30.08 -9.31
C ALA A 417 -9.06 -30.99 -8.52
N ALA A 418 -9.41 -32.27 -8.39
CA ALA A 418 -8.53 -33.24 -7.76
C ALA A 418 -7.25 -33.48 -8.59
N GLY A 419 -6.09 -33.56 -7.93
CA GLY A 419 -4.83 -33.98 -8.53
C GLY A 419 -4.07 -32.95 -9.35
N GLN A 420 -4.45 -31.66 -9.30
CA GLN A 420 -3.84 -30.64 -10.14
C GLN A 420 -2.56 -29.97 -9.59
N ASP A 421 -2.12 -30.17 -8.33
CA ASP A 421 -0.97 -29.45 -7.72
C ASP A 421 -0.81 -29.76 -6.19
N GLU A 422 0.05 -29.01 -5.46
CA GLU A 422 0.24 -29.05 -3.99
C GLU A 422 -0.98 -28.62 -3.14
N PHE A 423 -1.93 -27.85 -3.69
CA PHE A 423 -3.12 -27.41 -2.93
C PHE A 423 -4.21 -28.50 -2.88
N PRO A 424 -4.96 -28.62 -1.77
CA PRO A 424 -6.04 -29.61 -1.66
C PRO A 424 -7.12 -29.42 -2.73
N ALA A 425 -7.66 -30.53 -3.21
CA ALA A 425 -8.86 -30.55 -4.05
C ALA A 425 -10.03 -29.84 -3.34
N GLY A 426 -10.90 -29.17 -4.10
CA GLY A 426 -12.04 -28.44 -3.54
C GLY A 426 -11.70 -27.05 -3.00
N THR A 427 -10.45 -26.61 -3.07
CA THR A 427 -10.07 -25.24 -2.66
C THR A 427 -10.66 -24.19 -3.58
N LEU A 428 -11.35 -23.20 -3.02
CA LEU A 428 -11.84 -22.03 -3.76
C LEU A 428 -10.66 -21.12 -4.11
N GLN A 429 -10.47 -20.82 -5.39
CA GLN A 429 -9.36 -19.99 -5.90
C GLN A 429 -9.85 -19.00 -6.95
N PHE A 430 -9.14 -17.87 -7.08
CA PHE A 430 -9.40 -16.83 -8.09
C PHE A 430 -10.86 -16.37 -8.17
N HIS A 431 -11.58 -16.42 -7.06
CA HIS A 431 -12.88 -15.78 -6.96
C HIS A 431 -12.66 -14.27 -6.78
N PRO A 432 -13.41 -13.36 -7.43
CA PRO A 432 -13.25 -11.91 -7.26
C PRO A 432 -13.21 -11.46 -5.80
N LEU A 433 -13.91 -12.17 -4.91
CA LEU A 433 -13.82 -11.93 -3.47
C LEU A 433 -12.49 -12.28 -2.81
N LEU A 434 -11.78 -13.31 -3.27
CA LEU A 434 -10.46 -13.65 -2.76
C LEU A 434 -9.40 -12.70 -3.36
N VAL A 435 -9.60 -12.27 -4.61
CA VAL A 435 -8.72 -11.31 -5.30
C VAL A 435 -8.88 -9.88 -4.75
N SER A 436 -10.11 -9.49 -4.38
CA SER A 436 -10.44 -8.18 -3.80
C SER A 436 -10.70 -8.24 -2.28
N TYR A 437 -10.23 -9.30 -1.61
CA TYR A 437 -10.42 -9.44 -0.17
C TYR A 437 -9.71 -8.32 0.59
N HIS A 438 -10.36 -7.82 1.65
CA HIS A 438 -9.72 -6.93 2.62
C HIS A 438 -10.22 -7.26 4.05
N PRO A 439 -9.49 -6.84 5.10
CA PRO A 439 -9.81 -7.20 6.50
C PRO A 439 -11.18 -6.72 7.01
N GLY A 440 -11.79 -5.76 6.30
CA GLY A 440 -13.12 -5.22 6.60
C GLY A 440 -14.27 -6.02 5.98
N VAL A 441 -14.00 -7.03 5.14
CA VAL A 441 -15.06 -7.85 4.53
C VAL A 441 -15.83 -8.59 5.62
N ASP A 442 -17.16 -8.40 5.62
CA ASP A 442 -18.08 -9.09 6.52
C ASP A 442 -18.13 -10.60 6.21
N SER A 443 -18.01 -11.46 7.21
CA SER A 443 -18.12 -12.91 7.01
C SER A 443 -19.52 -13.36 6.58
N ALA A 444 -20.56 -12.55 6.83
CA ALA A 444 -21.88 -12.77 6.23
C ALA A 444 -21.88 -12.53 4.71
N HIS A 445 -21.04 -11.62 4.22
CA HIS A 445 -20.81 -11.45 2.78
C HIS A 445 -20.12 -12.67 2.19
N ILE A 446 -19.10 -13.20 2.88
CA ILE A 446 -18.42 -14.44 2.48
C ILE A 446 -19.44 -15.59 2.39
N ALA A 447 -20.26 -15.81 3.42
CA ALA A 447 -21.30 -16.84 3.42
C ALA A 447 -22.30 -16.70 2.25
N ARG A 448 -22.70 -15.47 1.92
CA ARG A 448 -23.55 -15.19 0.77
C ARG A 448 -22.90 -15.62 -0.54
N VAL A 449 -21.61 -15.39 -0.69
CA VAL A 449 -20.90 -15.77 -1.91
C VAL A 449 -20.63 -17.26 -1.96
N LEU A 450 -20.32 -17.93 -0.85
CA LEU A 450 -20.29 -19.40 -0.83
C LEU A 450 -21.61 -20.01 -1.31
N THR A 451 -22.73 -19.40 -0.91
CA THR A 451 -24.08 -19.80 -1.36
C THR A 451 -24.28 -19.55 -2.87
N ALA A 452 -23.72 -18.47 -3.40
CA ALA A 452 -23.80 -18.13 -4.83
C ALA A 452 -22.92 -19.03 -5.70
N VAL A 453 -21.69 -19.30 -5.27
CA VAL A 453 -20.74 -20.24 -5.90
C VAL A 453 -21.34 -21.65 -5.94
N ALA A 454 -21.87 -22.14 -4.81
CA ALA A 454 -22.54 -23.44 -4.76
C ALA A 454 -23.66 -23.56 -5.81
N ALA A 455 -24.39 -22.47 -6.05
CA ALA A 455 -25.51 -22.42 -6.97
C ALA A 455 -25.16 -22.02 -8.41
N TYR A 456 -23.87 -21.92 -8.79
CA TYR A 456 -23.45 -21.42 -10.11
C TYR A 456 -24.03 -20.04 -10.45
N ARG A 457 -24.17 -19.17 -9.45
CA ARG A 457 -24.62 -17.78 -9.62
C ARG A 457 -23.48 -16.78 -9.67
N ASP A 458 -22.29 -17.21 -9.26
CA ASP A 458 -21.06 -16.43 -9.24
C ASP A 458 -19.91 -17.33 -9.66
N TYR A 459 -19.54 -17.24 -10.94
CA TYR A 459 -18.44 -18.00 -11.54
C TYR A 459 -17.78 -17.20 -12.67
N ASP A 460 -16.50 -17.45 -12.88
CA ASP A 460 -15.72 -16.80 -13.93
C ASP A 460 -15.11 -17.82 -14.90
N LEU A 461 -15.16 -17.50 -16.20
CA LEU A 461 -14.53 -18.25 -17.29
C LEU A 461 -13.35 -17.51 -17.93
N THR A 462 -13.06 -16.28 -17.52
CA THR A 462 -12.06 -15.40 -18.16
C THR A 462 -10.67 -16.01 -18.21
N GLU A 463 -10.34 -16.89 -17.27
CA GLU A 463 -9.03 -17.57 -17.19
C GLU A 463 -8.94 -18.83 -18.06
N GLY A 464 -10.05 -19.35 -18.60
CA GLY A 464 -10.05 -20.47 -19.55
C GLY A 464 -9.25 -21.69 -19.09
N ALA A 465 -8.10 -21.94 -19.74
CA ALA A 465 -7.19 -23.04 -19.41
C ALA A 465 -6.40 -22.83 -18.09
N ALA A 466 -6.30 -21.59 -17.62
CA ALA A 466 -5.68 -21.22 -16.34
C ALA A 466 -6.66 -21.26 -15.15
N ALA A 467 -7.95 -21.52 -15.40
CA ALA A 467 -8.93 -21.62 -14.33
C ALA A 467 -8.59 -22.77 -13.35
N PRO A 468 -8.94 -22.66 -12.05
CA PRO A 468 -8.74 -23.72 -11.06
C PRO A 468 -9.30 -25.09 -11.44
N ASN A 469 -10.33 -25.11 -12.29
CA ASN A 469 -10.85 -26.32 -12.90
C ASN A 469 -11.12 -26.04 -14.38
N PRO A 470 -10.13 -26.30 -15.26
CA PRO A 470 -10.23 -26.02 -16.69
C PRO A 470 -11.35 -26.81 -17.37
N ASP A 471 -11.64 -28.03 -16.89
CA ASP A 471 -12.69 -28.88 -17.45
C ASP A 471 -14.06 -28.30 -17.13
N ALA A 472 -14.27 -27.86 -15.90
CA ALA A 472 -15.49 -27.15 -15.50
C ALA A 472 -15.64 -25.82 -16.23
N ALA A 473 -14.56 -25.07 -16.42
CA ALA A 473 -14.59 -23.82 -17.16
C ALA A 473 -14.98 -24.03 -18.64
N ARG A 474 -14.35 -25.00 -19.31
CA ARG A 474 -14.69 -25.36 -20.71
C ARG A 474 -16.13 -25.84 -20.82
N TRP A 475 -16.56 -26.76 -19.95
CA TRP A 475 -17.92 -27.28 -19.94
C TRP A 475 -18.96 -26.18 -19.69
N ALA A 476 -18.72 -25.32 -18.70
CA ALA A 476 -19.62 -24.21 -18.37
C ALA A 476 -19.75 -23.21 -19.53
N GLY A 477 -18.73 -23.07 -20.39
CA GLY A 477 -18.81 -22.27 -21.61
C GLY A 477 -19.68 -22.85 -22.73
N THR A 478 -20.03 -24.14 -22.67
CA THR A 478 -20.86 -24.80 -23.69
C THR A 478 -22.34 -24.48 -23.54
N GLU A 479 -23.11 -24.59 -24.63
CA GLU A 479 -24.57 -24.42 -24.59
C GLU A 479 -25.25 -25.43 -23.65
N ALA A 480 -24.75 -26.68 -23.62
CA ALA A 480 -25.24 -27.71 -22.72
C ALA A 480 -24.98 -27.34 -21.25
N GLY A 481 -23.79 -26.84 -20.93
CA GLY A 481 -23.44 -26.35 -19.60
C GLY A 481 -24.32 -25.19 -19.17
N GLN A 482 -24.53 -24.20 -20.04
CA GLN A 482 -25.40 -23.05 -19.77
C GLN A 482 -26.86 -23.44 -19.52
N ARG A 483 -27.40 -24.42 -20.28
CA ARG A 483 -28.76 -24.97 -20.03
C ARG A 483 -28.84 -25.67 -18.68
N MET A 484 -27.83 -26.47 -18.33
CA MET A 484 -27.78 -27.18 -17.06
C MET A 484 -27.69 -26.21 -15.87
N ILE A 485 -26.80 -25.21 -15.95
CA ILE A 485 -26.66 -24.12 -14.97
C ILE A 485 -27.99 -23.40 -14.75
N ARG A 486 -28.72 -23.09 -15.82
CA ARG A 486 -30.06 -22.50 -15.70
C ARG A 486 -31.04 -23.43 -14.99
N SER A 487 -31.00 -24.73 -15.30
CA SER A 487 -31.93 -25.73 -14.74
C SER A 487 -31.77 -25.93 -13.24
N ILE A 488 -30.56 -25.80 -12.70
CA ILE A 488 -30.28 -25.84 -11.25
C ILE A 488 -30.53 -24.49 -10.55
N GLY A 489 -31.01 -23.47 -11.28
CA GLY A 489 -31.30 -22.14 -10.74
C GLY A 489 -30.07 -21.23 -10.60
N GLY A 490 -28.99 -21.55 -11.31
CA GLY A 490 -27.80 -20.72 -11.48
C GLY A 490 -28.00 -19.58 -12.48
N ARG A 491 -26.93 -18.82 -12.75
CA ARG A 491 -26.96 -17.64 -13.62
C ARG A 491 -26.10 -17.85 -14.87
N PRO A 492 -26.69 -18.18 -16.03
CA PRO A 492 -25.97 -18.28 -17.30
C PRO A 492 -25.21 -16.99 -17.65
N LEU A 493 -24.05 -17.12 -18.31
CA LEU A 493 -23.23 -15.99 -18.76
C LEU A 493 -23.95 -15.08 -19.75
N THR A 494 -24.82 -15.66 -20.58
CA THR A 494 -25.68 -14.90 -21.51
C THR A 494 -26.56 -13.87 -20.79
N ASP A 495 -26.88 -14.12 -19.51
CA ASP A 495 -27.67 -13.23 -18.66
C ASP A 495 -26.80 -12.22 -17.88
N VAL A 496 -25.48 -12.41 -17.86
CA VAL A 496 -24.50 -11.47 -17.29
C VAL A 496 -24.13 -10.39 -18.30
N VAL A 497 -23.82 -10.79 -19.54
CA VAL A 497 -23.43 -9.87 -20.63
C VAL A 497 -24.57 -8.90 -21.01
N ARG A 498 -25.83 -9.34 -20.90
CA ARG A 498 -27.01 -8.51 -21.21
C ARG A 498 -27.36 -7.45 -20.17
N GLN A 499 -26.91 -7.58 -18.92
CA GLN A 499 -27.30 -6.68 -17.83
C GLN A 499 -26.33 -5.51 -17.61
N GLY A 500 -25.22 -5.45 -18.35
CA GLY A 500 -24.10 -4.55 -18.04
C GLY A 500 -23.38 -5.01 -16.77
N ASP A 501 -22.05 -5.01 -16.77
CA ASP A 501 -21.28 -5.45 -15.62
C ASP A 501 -21.45 -4.46 -14.45
N PRO A 502 -22.04 -4.84 -13.30
CA PRO A 502 -22.14 -3.97 -12.12
C PRO A 502 -20.77 -3.56 -11.54
N ARG A 503 -19.66 -4.12 -12.02
CA ARG A 503 -18.28 -3.66 -11.75
C ARG A 503 -17.95 -2.31 -12.38
N THR A 504 -18.83 -1.76 -13.24
CA THR A 504 -18.68 -0.43 -13.87
C THR A 504 -19.36 0.71 -13.11
N ARG A 505 -19.26 0.74 -11.77
CA ARG A 505 -19.70 1.93 -11.02
C ARG A 505 -18.79 3.12 -11.34
N SER A 506 -19.40 4.26 -11.68
CA SER A 506 -18.69 5.52 -11.90
C SER A 506 -17.89 5.90 -10.64
N PRO A 507 -16.61 6.28 -10.76
CA PRO A 507 -15.78 6.65 -9.62
C PRO A 507 -16.38 7.85 -8.87
N ARG A 508 -16.24 7.85 -7.55
CA ARG A 508 -16.60 9.00 -6.72
C ARG A 508 -15.46 10.02 -6.82
N LEU A 509 -15.77 11.23 -7.27
CA LEU A 509 -14.84 12.36 -7.26
C LEU A 509 -14.71 12.86 -5.82
N PHE A 510 -13.48 12.96 -5.32
CA PHE A 510 -13.23 13.51 -3.99
C PHE A 510 -11.96 14.37 -3.98
N TRP A 511 -11.89 15.31 -3.05
CA TRP A 511 -10.81 16.28 -2.90
C TRP A 511 -10.07 16.01 -1.59
N ILE A 512 -8.76 15.81 -1.64
CA ILE A 512 -7.96 15.64 -0.43
C ILE A 512 -8.06 16.93 0.39
N LYS A 513 -8.56 16.84 1.63
CA LYS A 513 -8.41 17.94 2.60
C LYS A 513 -6.99 17.92 3.16
N PRO A 514 -6.36 19.08 3.40
CA PRO A 514 -5.15 19.14 4.22
C PRO A 514 -5.43 18.49 5.58
N LEU A 515 -4.53 17.61 6.03
CA LEU A 515 -4.60 17.00 7.37
C LEU A 515 -4.46 18.09 8.43
N GLY A 516 -5.58 18.64 8.88
CA GLY A 516 -5.69 19.33 10.17
C GLY A 516 -5.56 18.30 11.29
N GLU A 517 -4.84 18.67 12.36
CA GLU A 517 -4.64 17.82 13.53
C GLU A 517 -5.92 17.11 13.97
N VAL A 518 -5.82 15.80 14.18
CA VAL A 518 -6.83 15.03 14.89
C VAL A 518 -7.02 15.71 16.26
N PRO A 519 -8.24 16.11 16.65
CA PRO A 519 -8.44 16.72 17.95
C PRO A 519 -8.03 15.71 19.02
N HIS A 520 -7.08 16.09 19.87
CA HIS A 520 -6.86 15.40 21.14
C HIS A 520 -8.14 15.51 21.97
N GLY A 521 -8.95 14.45 21.94
CA GLY A 521 -10.11 14.28 22.80
C GLY A 521 -9.66 13.90 24.21
N HIS A 522 -10.19 14.65 25.18
CA HIS A 522 -9.99 14.56 26.63
C HIS A 522 -10.08 13.16 27.25
#